data_AF-A0A8G2DUR1-F1
#
_entry.id   AF-A0A8G2DUR1-F1
#
_cell.length_a   1.000
_cell.length_b   1.000
_cell.length_c   1.000
_cell.angle_alpha   90.00
_cell.angle_beta   90.00
_cell.angle_gamma   90.00
#
_symmetry.space_group_name_H-M   'P 1'
#
loop_
_entity.id
_entity.type
_entity.pdbx_description
1 polymer ?
#
loop_
_entity_poly.entity_id
_entity_poly.type
_entity_poly.pdbx_seq_one_letter_code
_entity_poly.pdbx_strand_id
1 'polypeptide(L)'
;MVAWTGIARREHSREGLRYPSDMTDTEWALAAPFVPPARRGGRRRTTDMREVVNAMLYIAASGCAWRLLPKCFPPVSTVRRYFYAWRDAGLFEAINTVLVMNLREIEGREASPSAGVIDSQSVKTTENGGISGYDAGKKVKGRKRHILTDTCGFLIFILVHAADIQDRDGAVDVLAAIRKRFPWLRHIFADGGYAGDKLRSALVGMGKWTIEIIKRSDKAKGFQVLPRRWVVERTFAW
;
A
#
# COMPACT_ATOMS: atom_id res chain seq x y z
N MET A 1 8.88 -17.20 12.59
CA MET A 1 9.59 -16.00 13.06
C MET A 1 11.07 -16.25 12.86
N VAL A 2 11.70 -15.56 11.91
CA VAL A 2 13.17 -15.56 11.83
C VAL A 2 13.66 -14.71 13.00
N ALA A 3 14.48 -15.28 13.88
CA ALA A 3 15.05 -14.54 15.00
C ALA A 3 16.00 -13.45 14.46
N TRP A 4 15.91 -12.24 15.00
CA TRP A 4 16.84 -11.15 14.67
C TRP A 4 18.27 -11.54 15.06
N THR A 5 19.06 -11.96 14.08
CA THR A 5 20.47 -12.31 14.27
C THR A 5 21.33 -11.05 14.39
N GLY A 6 22.56 -11.18 14.91
CA GLY A 6 23.52 -10.06 14.91
C GLY A 6 23.88 -9.57 13.50
N ILE A 7 23.72 -10.42 12.48
CA ILE A 7 23.87 -10.06 11.07
C ILE A 7 22.67 -9.20 10.63
N ALA A 8 21.43 -9.67 10.86
CA ALA A 8 20.23 -8.91 10.52
C ALA A 8 20.17 -7.54 11.23
N ARG A 9 20.66 -7.43 12.48
CA ARG A 9 20.78 -6.14 13.18
C ARG A 9 21.71 -5.17 12.48
N ARG A 10 22.84 -5.65 11.95
CA ARG A 10 23.78 -4.80 11.21
C ARG A 10 23.21 -4.42 9.85
N GLU A 11 22.62 -5.37 9.13
CA GLU A 11 22.01 -5.14 7.81
C GLU A 11 20.84 -4.16 7.86
N HIS A 12 20.05 -4.17 8.94
CA HIS A 12 18.94 -3.24 9.13
C HIS A 12 19.28 -2.05 10.04
N SER A 13 20.55 -1.87 10.42
CA SER A 13 20.95 -0.72 11.25
C SER A 13 20.74 0.58 10.49
N ARG A 14 20.14 1.55 11.17
CA ARG A 14 19.87 2.90 10.65
C ARG A 14 20.71 3.97 11.35
N GLU A 15 21.66 3.59 12.20
CA GLU A 15 22.40 4.50 13.09
C GLU A 15 23.25 5.54 12.34
N GLY A 16 23.71 5.23 11.13
CA GLY A 16 24.52 6.14 10.30
C GLY A 16 23.71 7.18 9.51
N LEU A 17 22.38 7.17 9.59
CA LEU A 17 21.51 8.06 8.83
C LEU A 17 21.11 9.29 9.66
N ARG A 18 20.87 10.42 8.99
CA ARG A 18 20.36 11.64 9.66
C ARG A 18 19.01 11.40 10.34
N TYR A 19 18.12 10.67 9.66
CA TYR A 19 16.88 10.17 10.23
C TYR A 19 16.73 8.68 9.91
N PRO A 20 16.10 7.87 10.78
CA PRO A 20 15.80 6.47 10.49
C PRO A 20 14.93 6.26 9.24
N SER A 21 14.21 7.30 8.81
CA SER A 21 13.40 7.33 7.59
C SER A 21 14.20 7.60 6.31
N ASP A 22 15.44 8.06 6.41
CA ASP A 22 16.25 8.38 5.25
C ASP A 22 16.70 7.08 4.56
N MET A 23 16.81 7.11 3.24
CA MET A 23 17.30 5.96 2.48
C MET A 23 18.81 5.83 2.61
N THR A 24 19.27 4.58 2.74
CA THR A 24 20.66 4.20 2.49
C THR A 24 21.03 4.37 1.01
N ASP A 25 22.33 4.30 0.69
CA ASP A 25 22.79 4.40 -0.70
C ASP A 25 22.25 3.26 -1.57
N THR A 26 22.17 2.04 -1.01
CA THR A 26 21.62 0.87 -1.69
C THR A 26 20.13 1.01 -1.96
N GLU A 27 19.35 1.51 -0.99
CA GLU A 27 17.93 1.79 -1.20
C GLU A 27 17.72 2.90 -2.22
N TRP A 28 18.55 3.94 -2.18
CA TRP A 28 18.49 5.02 -3.16
C TRP A 28 18.82 4.52 -4.57
N ALA A 29 19.78 3.60 -4.73
CA ALA A 29 20.10 3.01 -6.02
C ALA A 29 18.90 2.29 -6.66
N LEU A 30 17.98 1.74 -5.85
CA LEU A 30 16.74 1.13 -6.32
C LEU A 30 15.68 2.17 -6.70
N ALA A 31 15.58 3.27 -5.95
CA ALA A 31 14.56 4.30 -6.16
C ALA A 31 14.94 5.33 -7.25
N ALA A 32 16.22 5.68 -7.36
CA ALA A 32 16.73 6.74 -8.24
C ALA A 32 16.34 6.57 -9.72
N PRO A 33 16.34 5.36 -10.32
CA PRO A 33 15.95 5.18 -11.72
C PRO A 33 14.50 5.59 -12.03
N PHE A 34 13.62 5.59 -11.03
CA PHE A 34 12.22 6.01 -11.21
C PHE A 34 12.05 7.52 -11.17
N VAL A 35 12.98 8.24 -10.53
CA VAL A 35 12.87 9.69 -10.36
C VAL A 35 12.94 10.37 -11.73
N PRO A 36 11.89 11.11 -12.14
CA PRO A 36 11.88 11.72 -13.46
C PRO A 36 13.08 12.66 -13.64
N PRO A 37 13.71 12.67 -14.84
CA PRO A 37 14.80 13.59 -15.12
C PRO A 37 14.32 15.04 -15.05
N ALA A 38 15.26 15.97 -14.89
CA ALA A 38 14.93 17.39 -14.96
C ALA A 38 14.31 17.70 -16.33
N ARG A 39 13.23 18.49 -16.35
CA ARG A 39 12.61 18.93 -17.60
C ARG A 39 13.62 19.72 -18.43
N ARG A 40 13.56 19.56 -19.75
CA ARG A 40 14.36 20.34 -20.70
C ARG A 40 13.76 21.75 -20.81
N GLY A 41 14.61 22.76 -20.81
CA GLY A 41 14.20 24.16 -20.82
C GLY A 41 13.76 24.70 -19.45
N GLY A 42 13.86 26.02 -19.26
CA GLY A 42 13.55 26.70 -18.01
C GLY A 42 14.66 26.63 -16.96
N ARG A 43 14.31 26.90 -15.69
CA ARG A 43 15.26 26.92 -14.57
C ARG A 43 15.82 25.52 -14.32
N ARG A 44 17.15 25.39 -14.35
CA ARG A 44 17.85 24.14 -14.03
C ARG A 44 17.44 23.66 -12.64
N ARG A 45 17.18 22.35 -12.53
CA ARG A 45 16.90 21.69 -11.25
C ARG A 45 18.19 21.66 -10.42
N THR A 46 18.22 22.42 -9.33
CA THR A 46 19.33 22.43 -8.36
C THR A 46 19.03 21.61 -7.10
N THR A 47 17.77 21.22 -6.91
CA THR A 47 17.36 20.42 -5.75
C THR A 47 17.85 18.98 -5.89
N ASP A 48 18.44 18.45 -4.83
CA ASP A 48 18.73 17.02 -4.71
C ASP A 48 17.43 16.22 -4.57
N MET A 49 17.22 15.27 -5.48
CA MET A 49 16.01 14.44 -5.49
C MET A 49 16.00 13.36 -4.42
N ARG A 50 17.18 12.91 -3.94
CA ARG A 50 17.25 12.00 -2.80
C ARG A 50 16.67 12.66 -1.56
N GLU A 51 17.05 13.91 -1.33
CA GLU A 51 16.55 14.70 -0.21
C GLU A 51 15.06 15.03 -0.33
N VAL A 52 14.53 15.12 -1.54
CA VAL A 52 13.07 15.24 -1.77
C VAL A 52 12.36 13.95 -1.37
N VAL A 53 12.89 12.78 -1.71
CA VAL A 53 12.30 11.49 -1.32
C VAL A 53 12.47 11.25 0.18
N ASN A 54 13.64 11.50 0.75
CA ASN A 54 13.88 11.41 2.21
C ASN A 54 12.90 12.31 2.98
N ALA A 55 12.64 13.54 2.51
CA ALA A 55 11.65 14.41 3.12
C ALA A 55 10.21 13.83 3.08
N MET A 56 9.84 13.15 1.99
CA MET A 56 8.54 12.47 1.90
C MET A 56 8.46 11.29 2.86
N LEU A 57 9.51 10.48 2.94
CA LEU A 57 9.61 9.35 3.86
C LEU A 57 9.60 9.80 5.32
N TYR A 58 10.26 10.91 5.64
CA TYR A 58 10.23 11.52 6.97
C TYR A 58 8.81 11.92 7.37
N ILE A 59 8.07 12.59 6.48
CA ILE A 59 6.67 12.96 6.74
C ILE A 59 5.82 11.69 6.92
N ALA A 60 6.01 10.67 6.09
CA ALA A 60 5.28 9.42 6.17
C ALA A 60 5.55 8.68 7.50
N ALA A 61 6.81 8.62 7.93
CA ALA A 61 7.21 7.93 9.16
C ALA A 61 6.84 8.69 10.44
N SER A 62 6.97 10.02 10.44
CA SER A 62 6.69 10.86 11.61
C SER A 62 5.23 11.26 11.76
N GLY A 63 4.45 11.24 10.67
CA GLY A 63 3.09 11.79 10.63
C GLY A 63 3.01 13.31 10.82
N CYS A 64 4.14 14.03 10.77
CA CYS A 64 4.15 15.46 11.04
C CYS A 64 3.42 16.27 9.95
N ALA A 65 2.84 17.41 10.33
CA ALA A 65 2.24 18.33 9.36
C ALA A 65 3.30 18.89 8.41
N TRP A 66 2.96 19.13 7.14
CA TRP A 66 3.88 19.68 6.13
C TRP A 66 4.70 20.89 6.62
N ARG A 67 4.09 21.81 7.37
CA ARG A 67 4.75 23.02 7.88
C ARG A 67 5.81 22.74 8.95
N LEU A 68 5.77 21.56 9.58
CA LEU A 68 6.74 21.08 10.57
C LEU A 68 7.90 20.30 9.95
N LEU A 69 7.97 20.19 8.61
CA LEU A 69 9.11 19.57 7.94
C LEU A 69 10.42 20.26 8.38
N PRO A 70 11.42 19.50 8.89
CA PRO A 70 12.70 20.05 9.33
C PRO A 70 13.39 20.90 8.26
N LYS A 71 14.06 21.98 8.67
CA LYS A 71 14.70 22.94 7.76
C LYS A 71 15.94 22.40 7.04
N CYS A 72 16.46 21.24 7.46
CA CYS A 72 17.55 20.55 6.78
C CYS A 72 17.12 19.87 5.47
N PHE A 73 15.81 19.66 5.27
CA PHE A 73 15.26 19.18 4.01
C PHE A 73 15.04 20.32 3.00
N PRO A 74 14.85 20.00 1.71
CA PRO A 74 14.44 20.98 0.72
C PRO A 74 13.17 21.73 1.15
N PRO A 75 12.97 22.98 0.68
CA PRO A 75 11.81 23.78 1.09
C PRO A 75 10.50 23.01 0.93
N VAL A 76 9.63 23.06 1.96
CA VAL A 76 8.35 22.31 1.99
C VAL A 76 7.51 22.51 0.72
N SER A 77 7.52 23.72 0.15
CA SER A 77 6.82 24.02 -1.11
C SER A 77 7.34 23.21 -2.29
N THR A 78 8.65 22.96 -2.33
CA THR A 78 9.32 22.14 -3.34
C THR A 78 8.99 20.66 -3.15
N VAL A 79 9.12 20.14 -1.93
CA VAL A 79 8.79 18.74 -1.62
C VAL A 79 7.34 18.45 -1.95
N ARG A 80 6.41 19.31 -1.50
CA ARG A 80 4.98 19.16 -1.75
C ARG A 80 4.64 19.22 -3.25
N ARG A 81 5.30 20.09 -4.02
CA ARG A 81 5.14 20.17 -5.48
C ARG A 81 5.52 18.85 -6.15
N TYR A 82 6.66 18.27 -5.78
CA TYR A 82 7.09 16.98 -6.31
C TYR A 82 6.16 15.85 -5.88
N PHE A 83 5.75 15.82 -4.61
CA PHE A 83 4.82 14.82 -4.09
C PHE A 83 3.53 14.76 -4.92
N TYR A 84 2.88 15.90 -5.14
CA TYR A 84 1.65 15.94 -5.94
C TYR A 84 1.90 15.60 -7.40
N ALA A 85 2.97 16.12 -8.01
CA ALA A 85 3.30 15.81 -9.40
C ALA A 85 3.57 14.31 -9.61
N TRP A 86 4.23 13.64 -8.66
CA TRP A 86 4.56 12.22 -8.72
C TRP A 86 3.36 11.33 -8.41
N ARG A 87 2.51 11.73 -7.46
CA ARG A 87 1.22 11.10 -7.20
C ARG A 87 0.36 11.11 -8.47
N ASP A 88 0.21 12.28 -9.10
CA ASP A 88 -0.65 12.43 -10.27
C ASP A 88 -0.09 11.72 -11.51
N ALA A 89 1.23 11.52 -11.56
CA ALA A 89 1.91 10.73 -12.60
C ALA A 89 1.92 9.21 -12.33
N GLY A 90 1.43 8.74 -11.17
CA GLY A 90 1.42 7.32 -10.81
C GLY A 90 2.80 6.74 -10.46
N LEU A 91 3.75 7.60 -10.07
CA LEU A 91 5.15 7.21 -9.85
C LEU A 91 5.30 6.25 -8.67
N PHE A 92 4.60 6.51 -7.56
CA PHE A 92 4.71 5.68 -6.36
C PHE A 92 4.18 4.27 -6.61
N GLU A 93 3.11 4.16 -7.38
CA GLU A 93 2.55 2.89 -7.76
C GLU A 93 3.53 2.14 -8.66
N ALA A 94 4.18 2.81 -9.62
CA ALA A 94 5.21 2.20 -10.47
C ALA A 94 6.39 1.65 -9.65
N ILE A 95 6.92 2.45 -8.71
CA ILE A 95 7.97 2.02 -7.77
C ILE A 95 7.50 0.79 -6.99
N ASN A 96 6.31 0.86 -6.37
CA ASN A 96 5.75 -0.24 -5.60
C ASN A 96 5.61 -1.52 -6.43
N THR A 97 5.12 -1.42 -7.68
CA THR A 97 4.97 -2.58 -8.56
C THR A 97 6.31 -3.27 -8.83
N VAL A 98 7.37 -2.51 -9.13
CA VAL A 98 8.69 -3.12 -9.37
C VAL A 98 9.28 -3.71 -8.10
N LEU A 99 9.14 -3.04 -6.96
CA LEU A 99 9.61 -3.58 -5.67
C LEU A 99 8.90 -4.87 -5.30
N VAL A 100 7.58 -4.96 -5.50
CA VAL A 100 6.81 -6.19 -5.29
C VAL A 100 7.34 -7.31 -6.18
N MET A 101 7.54 -7.04 -7.47
CA MET A 101 8.03 -8.06 -8.42
C MET A 101 9.40 -8.60 -8.00
N ASN A 102 10.35 -7.72 -7.69
CA ASN A 102 11.69 -8.11 -7.25
C ASN A 102 11.66 -8.90 -5.93
N LEU A 103 10.89 -8.45 -4.94
CA LEU A 103 10.78 -9.15 -3.66
C LEU A 103 10.15 -10.53 -3.83
N ARG A 104 9.18 -10.68 -4.74
CA ARG A 104 8.59 -11.99 -5.03
C ARG A 104 9.60 -12.95 -5.65
N GLU A 105 10.43 -12.48 -6.58
CA GLU A 105 11.51 -13.31 -7.16
C GLU A 105 12.53 -13.73 -6.11
N ILE A 106 12.92 -12.82 -5.20
CA ILE A 106 13.80 -13.11 -4.07
C ILE A 106 13.20 -14.19 -3.15
N GLU A 107 11.88 -14.16 -2.94
CA GLU A 107 11.12 -15.17 -2.19
C GLU A 107 10.88 -16.48 -2.98
N GLY A 108 11.50 -16.64 -4.15
CA GLY A 108 11.36 -17.82 -5.01
C GLY A 108 9.96 -17.96 -5.62
N ARG A 109 9.25 -16.84 -5.83
CA ARG A 109 7.94 -16.79 -6.47
C ARG A 109 8.02 -16.10 -7.83
N GLU A 110 7.03 -16.41 -8.67
CA GLU A 110 6.79 -15.65 -9.90
C GLU A 110 6.57 -14.17 -9.60
N ALA A 111 7.23 -13.29 -10.37
CA ALA A 111 7.20 -11.83 -10.22
C ALA A 111 5.77 -11.28 -10.19
N SER A 112 4.91 -11.76 -11.08
CA SER A 112 3.49 -11.39 -11.09
C SER A 112 2.68 -12.32 -10.17
N PRO A 113 1.93 -11.80 -9.19
CA PRO A 113 1.05 -12.61 -8.35
C PRO A 113 -0.13 -13.17 -9.15
N SER A 114 -0.46 -14.44 -8.91
CA SER A 114 -1.68 -15.09 -9.39
C SER A 114 -2.81 -15.13 -8.36
N ALA A 115 -2.46 -14.94 -7.08
CA ALA A 115 -3.38 -14.90 -5.96
C ALA A 115 -3.08 -13.73 -5.02
N GLY A 116 -4.13 -13.19 -4.38
CA GLY A 116 -4.03 -12.07 -3.44
C GLY A 116 -5.03 -12.17 -2.29
N VAL A 117 -4.85 -11.33 -1.28
CA VAL A 117 -5.69 -11.26 -0.07
C VAL A 117 -6.26 -9.85 0.04
N ILE A 118 -7.60 -9.74 0.10
CA ILE A 118 -8.32 -8.47 0.21
C ILE A 118 -8.83 -8.26 1.62
N ASP A 119 -8.69 -7.03 2.11
CA ASP A 119 -9.32 -6.60 3.35
C ASP A 119 -9.62 -5.09 3.34
N SER A 120 -10.48 -4.63 4.26
CA SER A 120 -10.89 -3.23 4.36
C SER A 120 -10.70 -2.65 5.76
N GLN A 121 -10.36 -1.37 5.81
CA GLN A 121 -10.31 -0.62 7.05
C GLN A 121 -11.04 0.72 6.92
N SER A 122 -11.94 0.98 7.87
CA SER A 122 -12.63 2.28 7.98
C SER A 122 -11.79 3.20 8.86
N VAL A 123 -11.43 4.37 8.34
CA VAL A 123 -10.60 5.37 9.00
C VAL A 123 -11.37 6.67 9.15
N LYS A 124 -11.22 7.32 10.31
CA LYS A 124 -11.80 8.64 10.55
C LYS A 124 -11.12 9.66 9.64
N THR A 125 -11.92 10.53 9.02
CA THR A 125 -11.39 11.69 8.31
C THR A 125 -11.47 12.93 9.20
N THR A 126 -10.52 13.84 9.02
CA THR A 126 -10.63 15.21 9.55
C THR A 126 -11.55 16.06 8.67
N GLU A 127 -11.79 17.31 9.04
CA GLU A 127 -12.77 18.25 8.44
C GLU A 127 -12.56 18.59 6.95
N ASN A 128 -11.56 18.00 6.28
CA ASN A 128 -11.34 18.23 4.86
C ASN A 128 -12.37 17.48 3.99
N GLY A 129 -12.92 18.20 3.01
CA GLY A 129 -13.88 17.68 2.04
C GLY A 129 -13.37 16.50 1.19
N GLY A 130 -14.30 15.86 0.50
CA GLY A 130 -14.08 14.68 -0.35
C GLY A 130 -15.02 13.54 0.02
N ILE A 131 -14.77 12.36 -0.54
CA ILE A 131 -15.58 11.16 -0.30
C ILE A 131 -15.54 10.83 1.21
N SER A 132 -16.73 10.77 1.84
CA SER A 132 -16.90 10.41 3.25
C SER A 132 -18.26 9.74 3.44
N GLY A 133 -18.32 8.77 4.33
CA GLY A 133 -19.52 8.02 4.68
C GLY A 133 -19.55 7.67 6.16
N TYR A 134 -20.57 6.93 6.59
CA TYR A 134 -20.68 6.43 7.96
C TYR A 134 -20.77 4.90 7.97
N ASP A 135 -19.74 4.26 8.51
CA ASP A 135 -19.73 2.82 8.77
C ASP A 135 -20.51 2.56 10.07
N ALA A 136 -21.74 2.09 9.95
CA ALA A 136 -22.58 1.79 11.12
C ALA A 136 -22.06 0.62 11.96
N GLY A 137 -21.37 -0.35 11.33
CA GLY A 137 -20.81 -1.51 12.02
C GLY A 137 -19.60 -1.13 12.88
N LYS A 138 -18.71 -0.27 12.36
CA LYS A 138 -17.52 0.21 13.06
C LYS A 138 -17.76 1.53 13.83
N LYS A 139 -18.92 2.16 13.64
CA LYS A 139 -19.29 3.49 14.15
C LYS A 139 -18.25 4.56 13.78
N VAL A 140 -17.78 4.53 12.53
CA VAL A 140 -16.75 5.43 12.01
C VAL A 140 -17.34 6.32 10.92
N LYS A 141 -17.28 7.63 11.12
CA LYS A 141 -17.48 8.62 10.05
C LYS A 141 -16.15 8.87 9.35
N GLY A 142 -16.07 8.58 8.07
CA GLY A 142 -14.88 8.84 7.28
C GLY A 142 -14.80 8.03 5.99
N ARG A 143 -13.66 7.42 5.74
CA ARG A 143 -13.37 6.67 4.51
C ARG A 143 -13.12 5.21 4.81
N LYS A 144 -13.39 4.35 3.83
CA LYS A 144 -12.98 2.95 3.87
C LYS A 144 -11.89 2.71 2.84
N ARG A 145 -10.75 2.22 3.29
CA ARG A 145 -9.64 1.80 2.42
C ARG A 145 -9.71 0.30 2.22
N HIS A 146 -9.95 -0.14 1.00
CA HIS A 146 -9.73 -1.52 0.59
C HIS A 146 -8.28 -1.66 0.16
N ILE A 147 -7.60 -2.65 0.71
CA ILE A 147 -6.25 -2.99 0.30
C ILE A 147 -6.23 -4.41 -0.25
N LEU A 148 -5.35 -4.62 -1.22
CA LEU A 148 -5.07 -5.93 -1.76
C LEU A 148 -3.57 -6.17 -1.62
N THR A 149 -3.24 -7.31 -1.03
CA THR A 149 -1.88 -7.82 -0.92
C THR A 149 -1.74 -9.07 -1.76
N ASP A 150 -0.51 -9.45 -2.11
CA ASP A 150 -0.24 -10.78 -2.61
C ASP A 150 -0.24 -11.82 -1.47
N THR A 151 0.04 -13.09 -1.80
CA THR A 151 0.13 -14.16 -0.79
C THR A 151 1.34 -14.07 0.15
N CYS A 152 2.32 -13.23 -0.14
CA CYS A 152 3.49 -12.95 0.70
C CYS A 152 3.25 -11.76 1.65
N GLY A 153 2.24 -10.95 1.35
CA GLY A 153 1.85 -9.75 2.07
C GLY A 153 2.42 -8.46 1.54
N PHE A 154 2.89 -8.46 0.30
CA PHE A 154 3.28 -7.25 -0.38
C PHE A 154 2.03 -6.55 -0.89
N LEU A 155 1.92 -5.24 -0.62
CA LEU A 155 0.79 -4.43 -1.06
C LEU A 155 0.82 -4.29 -2.57
N ILE A 156 -0.26 -4.71 -3.24
CA ILE A 156 -0.37 -4.63 -4.70
C ILE A 156 -1.39 -3.59 -5.17
N PHE A 157 -2.37 -3.25 -4.33
CA PHE A 157 -3.36 -2.23 -4.69
C PHE A 157 -4.07 -1.65 -3.46
N ILE A 158 -4.51 -0.39 -3.59
CA ILE A 158 -5.38 0.29 -2.62
C ILE A 158 -6.48 1.02 -3.39
N LEU A 159 -7.72 0.94 -2.89
CA LEU A 159 -8.82 1.78 -3.34
C LEU A 159 -9.53 2.39 -2.11
N VAL A 160 -9.87 3.67 -2.20
CA VAL A 160 -10.51 4.40 -1.11
C VAL A 160 -11.93 4.80 -1.49
N HIS A 161 -12.87 4.36 -0.67
CA HIS A 161 -14.30 4.61 -0.80
C HIS A 161 -14.85 5.42 0.39
N ALA A 162 -16.12 5.78 0.32
CA ALA A 162 -16.87 6.27 1.48
C ALA A 162 -17.02 5.16 2.52
N ALA A 163 -17.07 5.50 3.81
CA ALA A 163 -17.06 4.48 4.86
C ALA A 163 -18.33 3.61 4.93
N ASP A 164 -19.44 4.06 4.37
CA ASP A 164 -20.72 3.34 4.34
C ASP A 164 -20.79 2.20 3.31
N ILE A 165 -19.83 2.13 2.37
CA ILE A 165 -19.80 1.04 1.39
C ILE A 165 -19.60 -0.31 2.10
N GLN A 166 -20.36 -1.32 1.67
CA GLN A 166 -20.16 -2.69 2.14
C GLN A 166 -18.94 -3.34 1.49
N ASP A 167 -18.26 -4.23 2.21
CA ASP A 167 -16.98 -4.77 1.74
C ASP A 167 -17.11 -5.57 0.43
N ARG A 168 -18.18 -6.38 0.33
CA ARG A 168 -18.55 -7.09 -0.91
C ARG A 168 -18.83 -6.18 -2.11
N ASP A 169 -19.31 -4.97 -1.87
CA ASP A 169 -19.63 -4.01 -2.93
C ASP A 169 -18.36 -3.28 -3.37
N GLY A 170 -17.58 -2.77 -2.42
CA GLY A 170 -16.30 -2.12 -2.70
C GLY A 170 -15.28 -3.05 -3.38
N ALA A 171 -15.33 -4.36 -3.09
CA ALA A 171 -14.49 -5.36 -3.75
C ALA A 171 -14.67 -5.41 -5.27
N VAL A 172 -15.87 -5.13 -5.77
CA VAL A 172 -16.16 -5.11 -7.21
C VAL A 172 -15.29 -4.06 -7.91
N ASP A 173 -15.23 -2.84 -7.35
CA ASP A 173 -14.43 -1.74 -7.89
C ASP A 173 -12.93 -2.03 -7.78
N VAL A 174 -12.50 -2.60 -6.65
CA VAL A 174 -11.09 -2.99 -6.42
C VAL A 174 -10.63 -3.96 -7.49
N LEU A 175 -11.39 -5.02 -7.73
CA LEU A 175 -11.04 -6.09 -8.65
C LEU A 175 -11.12 -5.62 -10.12
N ALA A 176 -12.09 -4.77 -10.45
CA ALA A 176 -12.17 -4.14 -11.76
C ALA A 176 -10.94 -3.24 -12.04
N ALA A 177 -10.52 -2.43 -11.05
CA ALA A 177 -9.41 -1.51 -11.19
C ALA A 177 -8.05 -2.22 -11.28
N ILE A 178 -7.82 -3.22 -10.43
CA ILE A 178 -6.51 -3.90 -10.40
C ILE A 178 -6.28 -4.80 -11.62
N ARG A 179 -7.33 -5.30 -12.28
CA ARG A 179 -7.23 -6.24 -13.39
C ARG A 179 -6.28 -5.80 -14.50
N LYS A 180 -6.22 -4.49 -14.79
CA LYS A 180 -5.31 -3.94 -15.81
C LYS A 180 -3.85 -3.97 -15.37
N ARG A 181 -3.60 -3.83 -14.06
CA ARG A 181 -2.26 -3.72 -13.48
C ARG A 181 -1.65 -5.08 -13.16
N PHE A 182 -2.48 -6.03 -12.71
CA PHE A 182 -2.07 -7.41 -12.47
C PHE A 182 -2.97 -8.38 -13.26
N PRO A 183 -2.74 -8.52 -14.58
CA PRO A 183 -3.59 -9.35 -15.43
C PRO A 183 -3.60 -10.83 -15.04
N TRP A 184 -2.58 -11.34 -14.35
CA TRP A 184 -2.48 -12.74 -13.93
C TRP A 184 -3.15 -13.01 -12.58
N LEU A 185 -3.57 -11.98 -11.85
CA LEU A 185 -4.31 -12.15 -10.61
C LEU A 185 -5.69 -12.74 -10.93
N ARG A 186 -5.96 -13.93 -10.39
CA ARG A 186 -7.17 -14.72 -10.70
C ARG A 186 -7.82 -15.30 -9.45
N HIS A 187 -7.12 -15.34 -8.34
CA HIS A 187 -7.63 -15.90 -7.09
C HIS A 187 -7.52 -14.89 -5.94
N ILE A 188 -8.61 -14.72 -5.19
CA ILE A 188 -8.69 -13.75 -4.09
C ILE A 188 -9.15 -14.47 -2.82
N PHE A 189 -8.36 -14.34 -1.76
CA PHE A 189 -8.77 -14.70 -0.40
C PHE A 189 -9.41 -13.50 0.28
N ALA A 190 -10.55 -13.72 0.92
CA ALA A 190 -11.28 -12.66 1.62
C ALA A 190 -11.95 -13.20 2.88
N ASP A 191 -12.41 -12.31 3.74
CA ASP A 191 -13.17 -12.70 4.92
C ASP A 191 -14.69 -12.80 4.68
N GLY A 192 -15.43 -13.13 5.75
CA GLY A 192 -16.88 -13.24 5.70
C GLY A 192 -17.62 -11.96 5.29
N GLY A 193 -17.03 -10.78 5.45
CA GLY A 193 -17.61 -9.50 5.01
C GLY A 193 -17.70 -9.38 3.49
N TYR A 194 -16.91 -10.16 2.76
CA TYR A 194 -16.93 -10.26 1.29
C TYR A 194 -17.87 -11.36 0.78
N ALA A 195 -18.59 -12.06 1.65
CA ALA A 195 -19.54 -13.07 1.23
C ALA A 195 -20.81 -12.45 0.61
N GLY A 196 -21.25 -13.00 -0.53
CA GLY A 196 -22.54 -12.68 -1.13
C GLY A 196 -22.60 -12.94 -2.63
N ASP A 197 -23.81 -13.16 -3.14
CA ASP A 197 -24.03 -13.45 -4.56
C ASP A 197 -23.71 -12.27 -5.46
N LYS A 198 -23.92 -11.04 -4.97
CA LYS A 198 -23.61 -9.81 -5.72
C LYS A 198 -22.16 -9.74 -6.17
N LEU A 199 -21.21 -10.07 -5.28
CA LEU A 199 -19.79 -10.12 -5.64
C LEU A 199 -19.52 -11.24 -6.63
N ARG A 200 -20.08 -12.44 -6.40
CA ARG A 200 -19.92 -13.58 -7.33
C ARG A 200 -20.44 -13.24 -8.73
N SER A 201 -21.63 -12.67 -8.82
CA SER A 201 -22.26 -12.25 -10.08
C SER A 201 -21.45 -11.16 -10.79
N ALA A 202 -20.93 -10.18 -10.05
CA ALA A 202 -20.08 -9.14 -10.62
C ALA A 202 -18.78 -9.71 -11.21
N LEU A 203 -18.22 -10.76 -10.62
CA LEU A 203 -17.01 -11.42 -11.12
C LEU A 203 -17.22 -12.19 -12.43
N VAL A 204 -18.42 -12.71 -12.70
CA VAL A 204 -18.72 -13.46 -13.94
C VAL A 204 -18.38 -12.65 -15.20
N GLY A 205 -18.62 -11.33 -15.18
CA GLY A 205 -18.32 -10.43 -16.30
C GLY A 205 -16.87 -9.92 -16.36
N MET A 206 -16.06 -10.14 -15.32
CA MET A 206 -14.71 -9.58 -15.19
C MET A 206 -13.59 -10.54 -15.58
N GLY A 207 -13.94 -11.75 -16.02
CA GLY A 207 -13.01 -12.83 -16.39
C GLY A 207 -13.04 -14.00 -15.40
N LYS A 208 -12.13 -14.96 -15.57
CA LYS A 208 -12.05 -16.15 -14.71
C LYS A 208 -11.47 -15.81 -13.34
N TRP A 209 -12.27 -15.21 -12.47
CA TRP A 209 -11.91 -14.93 -11.08
C TRP A 209 -12.47 -16.00 -10.14
N THR A 210 -11.72 -16.29 -9.09
CA THR A 210 -12.15 -17.14 -7.98
C THR A 210 -11.99 -16.36 -6.68
N ILE A 211 -13.01 -16.42 -5.83
CA ILE A 211 -12.96 -15.84 -4.48
C ILE A 211 -13.20 -16.92 -3.45
N GLU A 212 -12.26 -17.06 -2.53
CA GLU A 212 -12.32 -17.98 -1.41
C GLU A 212 -12.56 -17.20 -0.12
N ILE A 213 -13.68 -17.50 0.54
CA ILE A 213 -14.06 -16.86 1.80
C ILE A 213 -13.50 -17.69 2.95
N ILE A 214 -12.49 -17.16 3.64
CA ILE A 214 -11.89 -17.78 4.81
C ILE A 214 -12.71 -17.43 6.04
N LYS A 215 -13.59 -18.35 6.45
CA LYS A 215 -14.39 -18.22 7.68
C LYS A 215 -13.53 -18.52 8.91
N ARG A 216 -13.86 -17.88 10.05
CA ARG A 216 -13.37 -18.35 11.35
C ARG A 216 -14.00 -19.71 11.63
N SER A 217 -13.22 -20.66 12.14
CA SER A 217 -13.79 -21.93 12.63
C SER A 217 -14.53 -21.63 13.93
N ASP A 218 -15.85 -21.78 13.92
CA ASP A 218 -16.72 -21.55 15.10
C ASP A 218 -16.41 -22.51 16.27
N LYS A 219 -15.57 -23.54 16.06
CA LYS A 219 -15.14 -24.51 17.07
C LYS A 219 -13.83 -24.13 17.78
N ALA A 220 -13.12 -23.08 17.35
CA ALA A 220 -11.84 -22.72 17.94
C ALA A 220 -12.01 -21.82 19.17
N LYS A 221 -11.75 -22.34 20.37
CA LYS A 221 -11.53 -21.51 21.57
C LYS A 221 -10.16 -20.85 21.49
N GLY A 222 -10.10 -19.54 21.23
CA GLY A 222 -8.88 -18.73 21.23
C GLY A 222 -8.52 -18.11 19.88
N PHE A 223 -7.45 -17.31 19.85
CA PHE A 223 -6.89 -16.73 18.61
C PHE A 223 -6.19 -17.83 17.81
N GLN A 224 -6.81 -18.27 16.70
CA GLN A 224 -6.14 -19.08 15.69
C GLN A 224 -5.73 -18.19 14.52
N VAL A 225 -4.45 -18.25 14.15
CA VAL A 225 -3.94 -17.64 12.93
C VAL A 225 -4.57 -18.37 11.74
N LEU A 226 -5.53 -17.73 11.09
CA LEU A 226 -6.10 -18.26 9.85
C LEU A 226 -5.03 -18.15 8.76
N PRO A 227 -4.68 -19.26 8.06
CA PRO A 227 -3.72 -19.22 6.98
C PRO A 227 -4.11 -18.12 5.98
N ARG A 228 -3.14 -17.28 5.59
CA ARG A 228 -3.26 -16.22 4.56
C ARG A 228 -4.06 -14.96 4.93
N ARG A 229 -4.98 -14.97 5.89
CA ARG A 229 -5.75 -13.77 6.27
C ARG A 229 -4.93 -12.75 7.07
N TRP A 230 -4.08 -13.20 7.98
CA TRP A 230 -3.25 -12.31 8.83
C TRP A 230 -2.27 -11.43 8.03
N VAL A 231 -1.97 -11.85 6.80
CA VAL A 231 -0.96 -11.24 5.94
C VAL A 231 -1.36 -9.82 5.52
N VAL A 232 -2.64 -9.63 5.18
CA VAL A 232 -3.17 -8.31 4.82
C VAL A 232 -3.42 -7.44 6.06
N GLU A 233 -3.87 -8.05 7.17
CA GLU A 233 -4.07 -7.36 8.45
C GLU A 233 -2.76 -6.77 8.98
N ARG A 234 -1.62 -7.47 8.81
CA ARG A 234 -0.29 -6.92 9.10
C ARG A 234 -0.04 -5.61 8.37
N THR A 235 -0.43 -5.51 7.09
CA THR A 235 -0.21 -4.30 6.28
C THR A 235 -0.97 -3.08 6.82
N PHE A 236 -2.08 -3.28 7.54
CA PHE A 236 -2.77 -2.18 8.22
C PHE A 236 -2.12 -1.75 9.54
N ALA A 237 -1.29 -2.61 10.13
CA ALA A 237 -0.66 -2.38 11.43
C ALA A 237 0.72 -1.67 11.32
N TRP A 238 1.31 -1.63 10.12
CA TRP A 238 2.50 -0.82 9.81
C TRP A 238 2.14 0.64 9.52
#